data_AF-A0A183GJP9-F1
#
_entry.id   AF-A0A183GJP9-F1
#
_cell.length_a   1.000
_cell.length_b   1.000
_cell.length_c   1.000
_cell.angle_alpha   90.00
_cell.angle_beta   90.00
_cell.angle_gamma   90.00
#
_symmetry.space_group_name_H-M   'P 1'
#
loop_
_entity.id
_entity.type
_entity.pdbx_description
1 polymer ?
#
loop_
_entity_poly.entity_id
_entity_poly.type
_entity_poly.pdbx_seq_one_letter_code
_entity_poly.pdbx_strand_id
1 'polypeptide(L)'
;LGMFQLQHAQSRKFVCFNRRKRITVRFEGDSLRCFFLERINELGYTEIESAWEPGLFLGFNSRGRFQDPSTYSEKRKCFSWTKLQRFVPNSEIHRCQRPPKKKTNHTLPMHQEHILRNMMRSSLLQKIRATHDGPYTLHNVTFL
;
A
#
# COMPACT_ATOMS: atom_id res chain seq x y z
N LEU A 1 -18.37 -7.81 8.17
CA LEU A 1 -17.03 -7.38 7.72
C LEU A 1 -16.60 -8.30 6.58
N GLY A 2 -16.43 -7.75 5.38
CA GLY A 2 -16.11 -8.54 4.19
C GLY A 2 -14.60 -8.73 3.99
N MET A 3 -14.21 -9.86 3.41
CA MET A 3 -12.86 -10.07 2.92
C MET A 3 -12.63 -9.26 1.64
N PHE A 4 -11.42 -8.76 1.44
CA PHE A 4 -11.04 -8.02 0.23
C PHE A 4 -9.70 -8.49 -0.33
N GLN A 5 -9.43 -8.13 -1.58
CA GLN A 5 -8.15 -8.40 -2.23
C GLN A 5 -7.45 -7.08 -2.56
N LEU A 6 -6.12 -7.10 -2.55
CA LEU A 6 -5.30 -5.98 -3.01
C LEU A 6 -4.79 -6.27 -4.42
N GLN A 7 -5.38 -5.62 -5.43
CA GLN A 7 -4.98 -5.74 -6.82
C GLN A 7 -4.29 -4.46 -7.31
N HIS A 8 -3.11 -4.61 -7.91
CA HIS A 8 -2.46 -3.49 -8.59
C HIS A 8 -3.21 -3.14 -9.88
N ALA A 9 -3.64 -1.88 -10.02
CA ALA A 9 -4.52 -1.44 -11.10
C ALA A 9 -3.93 -1.66 -12.52
N GLN A 10 -2.63 -1.42 -12.71
CA GLN A 10 -2.00 -1.55 -14.03
C GLN A 10 -1.64 -2.99 -14.38
N SER A 11 -1.00 -3.71 -13.46
CA SER A 11 -0.50 -5.06 -13.75
C SER A 11 -1.54 -6.15 -13.52
N ARG A 12 -2.69 -5.80 -12.90
CA ARG A 12 -3.76 -6.72 -12.49
C ARG A 12 -3.31 -7.85 -11.57
N LYS A 13 -2.14 -7.70 -10.96
CA LYS A 13 -1.59 -8.70 -10.06
C LYS A 13 -2.10 -8.47 -8.64
N PHE A 14 -2.34 -9.56 -7.94
CA PHE A 14 -2.79 -9.58 -6.56
C PHE A 14 -1.61 -9.67 -5.61
N VAL A 15 -1.69 -8.96 -4.49
CA VAL A 15 -0.80 -9.17 -3.34
C VAL A 15 -1.33 -10.38 -2.57
N CYS A 16 -0.45 -11.34 -2.29
CA CYS A 16 -0.80 -12.54 -1.54
C CYS A 16 0.30 -12.89 -0.54
N PHE A 17 -0.06 -13.56 0.54
CA PHE A 17 0.92 -14.28 1.36
C PHE A 17 1.36 -15.58 0.67
N ASN A 18 2.60 -15.99 0.89
CA ASN A 18 3.10 -17.31 0.51
C ASN A 18 3.14 -18.25 1.73
N ARG A 19 3.50 -19.52 1.51
CA ARG A 19 3.60 -20.52 2.59
C ARG A 19 4.63 -20.16 3.68
N ARG A 20 5.59 -19.28 3.39
CA ARG A 20 6.59 -18.76 4.34
C ARG A 20 6.13 -17.47 5.02
N LYS A 21 4.84 -17.14 4.95
CA LYS A 21 4.24 -15.93 5.55
C LYS A 21 4.84 -14.62 5.03
N ARG A 22 5.40 -14.63 3.82
CA ARG A 22 5.94 -13.43 3.13
C ARG A 22 5.00 -13.00 2.01
N ILE A 23 5.00 -11.71 1.70
CA ILE A 23 4.28 -11.21 0.53
C ILE A 23 4.89 -11.71 -0.78
N THR A 24 4.02 -12.00 -1.73
CA THR A 24 4.31 -12.26 -3.13
C THR A 24 3.24 -11.60 -3.99
N VAL A 25 3.50 -11.49 -5.29
CA VAL A 25 2.59 -10.87 -6.25
C VAL A 25 2.24 -11.91 -7.32
N ARG A 26 0.96 -12.22 -7.49
CA ARG A 26 0.43 -13.31 -8.34
C ARG A 26 -0.56 -12.80 -9.38
N PHE A 27 -0.75 -13.53 -10.48
CA PHE A 27 -1.83 -13.25 -11.42
C PHE A 27 -3.14 -13.90 -10.95
N GLU A 28 -3.06 -15.10 -10.38
CA GLU A 28 -4.18 -15.79 -9.76
C GLU A 28 -4.41 -15.24 -8.35
N GLY A 29 -5.65 -14.82 -8.05
CA GLY A 29 -6.06 -14.25 -6.77
C GLY A 29 -7.08 -15.08 -6.00
N ASP A 30 -7.49 -16.23 -6.53
CA ASP A 30 -8.55 -17.11 -6.00
C ASP A 30 -8.19 -17.77 -4.66
N SER A 31 -6.90 -17.96 -4.39
CA SER A 31 -6.44 -18.50 -3.12
C SER A 31 -6.78 -17.58 -1.94
N LEU A 32 -7.24 -18.16 -0.82
CA LEU A 32 -7.46 -17.44 0.44
C LEU A 32 -6.24 -16.62 0.91
N ARG A 33 -5.02 -16.99 0.48
CA ARG A 33 -3.78 -16.24 0.75
C ARG A 33 -3.73 -14.85 0.11
N CYS A 34 -4.58 -14.57 -0.86
CA CYS A 34 -4.70 -13.30 -1.56
C CYS A 34 -5.83 -12.43 -0.98
N PHE A 35 -6.54 -12.93 0.02
CA PHE A 35 -7.61 -12.22 0.70
C PHE A 35 -7.14 -11.70 2.05
N PHE A 36 -7.70 -10.57 2.43
CA PHE A 36 -7.40 -9.84 3.65
C PHE A 36 -8.67 -9.40 4.36
N LEU A 37 -8.54 -9.20 5.67
CA LEU A 37 -9.53 -8.58 6.53
C LEU A 37 -9.01 -7.21 6.92
N GLU A 38 -9.92 -6.24 6.96
CA GLU A 38 -9.62 -4.90 7.46
C GLU A 38 -9.97 -4.84 8.93
N ARG A 39 -9.00 -4.41 9.74
CA ARG A 39 -9.19 -4.05 11.14
C ARG A 39 -8.86 -2.58 11.32
N ILE A 40 -9.55 -1.90 12.22
CA ILE A 40 -9.20 -0.54 12.64
C ILE A 40 -8.59 -0.66 14.03
N ASN A 41 -7.38 -0.13 14.21
CA ASN A 41 -6.74 -0.15 15.52
C ASN A 41 -7.21 1.02 16.40
N GLU A 42 -6.77 1.01 17.66
CA GLU A 42 -7.13 2.02 18.67
C GLU A 42 -6.79 3.46 18.27
N LEU A 43 -5.87 3.64 17.31
CA LEU A 43 -5.44 4.94 16.81
C LEU A 43 -6.14 5.34 15.50
N GLY A 44 -7.12 4.56 15.05
CA GLY A 44 -7.89 4.82 13.83
C GLY A 44 -7.18 4.45 12.53
N TYR A 45 -6.02 3.78 12.58
CA TYR A 45 -5.35 3.29 11.38
C TYR A 45 -5.92 1.95 10.93
N THR A 46 -5.91 1.71 9.62
CA THR A 46 -6.22 0.41 9.04
C THR A 46 -5.08 -0.56 9.32
N GLU A 47 -5.40 -1.77 9.75
CA GLU A 47 -4.54 -2.94 9.78
C GLU A 47 -5.09 -3.96 8.79
N ILE A 48 -4.19 -4.50 7.97
CA ILE A 48 -4.54 -5.43 6.89
C ILE A 48 -4.08 -6.82 7.34
N GLU A 49 -5.02 -7.65 7.77
CA GLU A 49 -4.76 -8.99 8.25
C GLU A 49 -5.00 -10.02 7.13
N SER A 50 -4.20 -11.08 7.08
CA SER A 50 -4.45 -12.24 6.22
C SER A 50 -5.78 -12.91 6.56
N ALA A 51 -6.61 -13.18 5.54
CA ALA A 51 -7.79 -14.04 5.70
C ALA A 51 -7.42 -15.53 5.80
N TRP A 52 -6.21 -15.92 5.39
CA TRP A 52 -5.74 -17.30 5.43
C TRP A 52 -5.18 -17.72 6.79
N GLU A 53 -4.52 -16.79 7.50
CA GLU A 53 -3.86 -17.08 8.77
C GLU A 53 -4.06 -15.90 9.73
N PRO A 54 -4.89 -16.05 10.78
CA PRO A 54 -5.13 -14.98 11.75
C PRO A 54 -3.84 -14.50 12.43
N GLY A 55 -3.77 -13.21 12.74
CA GLY A 55 -2.60 -12.55 13.32
C GLY A 55 -1.48 -12.25 12.32
N LEU A 56 -1.60 -12.67 11.05
CA LEU A 56 -0.62 -12.39 10.01
C LEU A 56 -0.92 -11.05 9.33
N PHE A 57 -0.27 -9.98 9.79
CA PHE A 57 -0.49 -8.62 9.27
C PHE A 57 0.46 -8.24 8.13
N LEU A 58 -0.09 -7.55 7.13
CA LEU A 58 0.67 -6.92 6.06
C LEU A 58 1.31 -5.62 6.56
N GLY A 59 2.64 -5.54 6.53
CA GLY A 59 3.37 -4.36 6.98
C GLY A 59 4.70 -4.15 6.28
N PHE A 60 5.21 -2.93 6.40
CA PHE A 60 6.50 -2.53 5.85
C PHE A 60 7.28 -1.72 6.89
N ASN A 61 8.58 -1.95 6.96
CA ASN A 61 9.46 -1.19 7.84
C ASN A 61 9.77 0.21 7.29
N SER A 62 10.50 1.01 8.05
CA SER A 62 10.92 2.37 7.65
C SER A 62 11.74 2.43 6.36
N ARG A 63 12.38 1.33 5.97
CA ARG A 63 13.12 1.18 4.71
C ARG A 63 12.23 0.71 3.55
N GLY A 64 10.91 0.57 3.75
CA GLY A 64 9.97 0.10 2.74
C GLY A 64 10.08 -1.39 2.42
N ARG A 65 10.76 -2.18 3.26
CA ARG A 65 10.84 -3.64 3.09
C ARG A 65 9.72 -4.30 3.86
N PHE A 66 9.21 -5.42 3.35
CA PHE A 66 8.22 -6.24 4.06
C PHE A 66 8.69 -6.53 5.49
N GLN A 67 7.86 -6.16 6.47
CA GLN A 67 8.15 -6.35 7.89
C GLN A 67 7.80 -7.79 8.28
N ASP A 68 8.66 -8.41 9.10
CA ASP A 68 8.38 -9.72 9.67
C ASP A 68 7.12 -9.63 10.56
N PRO A 69 6.03 -10.35 10.22
CA PRO A 69 4.78 -10.29 10.98
C PRO A 69 4.91 -10.75 12.43
N SER A 70 5.90 -11.57 12.77
CA SER A 70 6.16 -11.99 14.15
C SER A 70 6.44 -10.80 15.09
N THR A 71 6.94 -9.70 14.54
CA THR A 71 7.28 -8.48 15.29
C THR A 71 6.09 -7.54 15.49
N TYR A 72 4.86 -7.99 15.21
CA TYR A 72 3.66 -7.15 15.28
C TYR A 72 3.50 -6.45 16.63
N SER A 73 3.66 -7.16 17.75
CA SER A 73 3.52 -6.60 19.11
C SER A 73 4.48 -5.42 19.36
N GLU A 74 5.73 -5.54 18.92
CA GLU A 74 6.78 -4.55 19.16
C GLU A 74 6.76 -3.40 18.14
N LYS A 75 6.35 -3.69 16.91
CA LYS A 75 6.50 -2.78 15.75
C LYS A 75 5.16 -2.39 15.13
N ARG A 76 4.10 -2.22 15.93
CA ARG A 76 2.73 -1.91 15.47
C ARG A 76 2.65 -0.86 14.36
N LYS A 77 3.42 0.23 14.49
CA LYS A 77 3.47 1.32 13.50
C LYS A 77 3.84 0.87 12.08
N CYS A 78 4.57 -0.23 11.91
CA CYS A 78 4.94 -0.79 10.60
C CYS A 78 3.77 -1.50 9.90
N PHE A 79 2.68 -1.76 10.63
CA PHE A 79 1.49 -2.46 10.15
C PHE A 79 0.28 -1.53 10.04
N SER A 80 0.46 -0.24 10.34
CA SER A 80 -0.58 0.78 10.22
C SER A 80 -0.63 1.34 8.80
N TRP A 81 -1.82 1.33 8.22
CA TRP A 81 -2.12 1.82 6.88
C TRP A 81 -3.05 3.03 6.95
N THR A 82 -2.81 3.97 6.03
CA THR A 82 -3.78 4.99 5.65
C THR A 82 -4.19 4.72 4.23
N LYS A 83 -5.49 4.51 4.00
CA LYS A 83 -6.05 4.35 2.66
C LYS A 83 -6.24 5.73 2.03
N LEU A 84 -5.86 5.84 0.77
CA LEU A 84 -5.88 7.10 0.03
C LEU A 84 -6.62 6.86 -1.27
N GLN A 85 -7.64 7.68 -1.53
CA GLN A 85 -8.38 7.61 -2.78
C GLN A 85 -7.58 8.36 -3.85
N ARG A 86 -7.24 7.66 -4.94
CA ARG A 86 -6.64 8.27 -6.13
C ARG A 86 -7.38 7.79 -7.36
N PHE A 87 -7.79 8.72 -8.21
CA PHE A 87 -8.25 8.39 -9.55
C PHE A 87 -7.05 8.00 -10.43
N VAL A 88 -7.16 6.88 -11.14
CA VAL A 88 -6.15 6.44 -12.11
C VAL A 88 -6.80 6.53 -13.50
N PRO A 89 -6.46 7.53 -14.32
CA PRO A 89 -7.02 7.65 -15.67
C PRO A 89 -6.59 6.46 -16.54
N ASN A 90 -7.41 6.10 -17.53
CA ASN A 90 -7.11 4.99 -18.46
C ASN A 90 -5.76 5.15 -19.17
N SER A 91 -5.30 6.39 -19.40
CA SER A 91 -3.99 6.70 -19.95
C SER A 91 -2.83 6.30 -19.04
N GLU A 92 -3.00 6.25 -17.71
CA GLU A 92 -1.96 5.75 -16.79
C GLU A 92 -1.95 4.22 -16.69
N ILE A 93 -2.97 3.53 -17.23
CA ILE A 93 -3.07 2.07 -17.25
C ILE A 93 -2.28 1.53 -18.45
N HIS A 94 -1.00 1.90 -18.55
CA HIS A 94 -0.09 1.28 -19.50
C HIS A 94 0.56 0.04 -18.87
N ARG A 95 0.77 -1.01 -19.67
CA ARG A 95 1.59 -2.16 -19.24
C ARG A 95 2.93 -1.61 -18.76
N CYS A 96 3.36 -1.99 -17.57
CA CYS A 96 4.67 -1.62 -17.03
C CYS A 96 5.73 -1.95 -18.09
N GLN A 97 6.19 -0.94 -18.84
CA GLN A 97 7.30 -1.13 -19.75
C GLN A 97 8.48 -1.49 -18.87
N ARG A 98 9.15 -2.61 -19.16
CA ARG A 98 10.40 -2.94 -18.47
C ARG A 98 11.32 -1.75 -18.70
N PRO A 99 11.76 -1.03 -17.65
CA PRO A 99 12.75 0.00 -17.86
C PRO A 99 13.95 -0.68 -18.54
N PRO A 100 14.52 -0.09 -19.61
CA PRO A 100 15.72 -0.64 -20.21
C PRO A 100 16.77 -0.79 -19.13
N LYS A 101 17.51 -1.90 -19.13
CA LYS A 101 18.60 -2.16 -18.18
C LYS A 101 19.62 -1.03 -18.29
N LYS A 102 19.49 0.01 -17.48
CA LYS A 102 20.57 0.99 -17.30
C LYS A 102 21.70 0.27 -16.59
N LYS A 103 22.87 0.16 -17.25
CA LYS A 103 24.12 -0.15 -16.57
C LYS A 103 24.42 1.03 -15.63
N THR A 104 24.00 0.90 -14.38
CA THR A 104 24.23 1.94 -13.37
C THR A 104 25.66 1.83 -12.86
N ASN A 105 26.55 2.69 -13.37
CA ASN A 105 27.74 3.09 -12.62
C ASN A 105 27.25 4.13 -11.60
N HIS A 106 26.85 3.69 -10.40
CA HIS A 106 26.42 4.60 -9.34
C HIS A 106 27.49 4.72 -8.26
N THR A 107 28.32 5.75 -8.40
CA THR A 107 28.87 6.55 -7.30
C THR A 107 28.04 7.82 -7.18
N LEU A 108 26.83 7.73 -6.63
CA LEU A 108 26.08 8.91 -6.16
C LEU A 108 26.09 8.90 -4.62
N PRO A 109 26.44 10.01 -3.96
CA PRO A 109 26.51 10.05 -2.50
C PRO A 109 25.13 9.75 -1.87
N MET A 110 25.10 8.82 -0.91
CA MET A 110 23.93 8.39 -0.13
C MET A 110 23.03 9.54 0.37
N HIS A 111 23.60 10.73 0.59
CA HIS A 111 22.89 11.92 1.07
C HIS A 111 21.88 12.48 0.06
N GLN A 112 22.20 12.47 -1.24
CA GLN A 112 21.29 12.98 -2.28
C GLN A 112 20.06 12.09 -2.45
N GLU A 113 20.19 10.77 -2.26
CA GLU A 113 19.05 9.85 -2.32
C GLU A 113 18.03 10.10 -1.21
N HIS A 114 18.50 10.41 0.00
CA HIS A 114 17.61 10.69 1.14
C HIS A 114 16.81 11.98 0.93
N ILE A 115 17.46 13.04 0.43
CA ILE A 115 16.79 14.32 0.13
C ILE A 115 15.73 14.11 -0.96
N LEU A 116 16.08 13.43 -2.05
CA LEU A 116 15.15 13.15 -3.14
C LEU A 116 13.97 12.29 -2.68
N ARG A 117 14.23 11.25 -1.86
CA ARG A 117 13.17 10.42 -1.27
C ARG A 117 12.24 11.23 -0.37
N ASN A 118 12.78 12.16 0.41
CA ASN A 118 11.99 13.02 1.29
C ASN A 118 11.16 14.04 0.50
N MET A 119 11.71 14.63 -0.55
CA MET A 119 10.96 15.50 -1.47
C MET A 119 9.83 14.75 -2.18
N MET A 120 10.09 13.53 -2.66
CA MET A 120 9.04 12.71 -3.26
C MET A 120 7.98 12.31 -2.24
N ARG A 121 8.39 11.97 -1.01
CA ARG A 121 7.47 11.67 0.09
C ARG A 121 6.62 12.89 0.47
N SER A 122 7.21 14.07 0.60
CA SER A 122 6.48 15.29 0.96
C SER A 122 5.52 15.71 -0.16
N SER A 123 5.95 15.64 -1.42
CA SER A 123 5.09 15.88 -2.60
C SER A 123 3.92 14.91 -2.64
N LEU A 124 4.15 13.62 -2.39
CA LEU A 124 3.10 12.61 -2.30
C LEU A 124 2.14 12.92 -1.13
N LEU A 125 2.66 13.23 0.05
CA LEU A 125 1.85 13.58 1.23
C LEU A 125 1.06 14.88 1.02
N GLN A 126 1.58 15.83 0.26
CA GLN A 126 0.88 17.05 -0.11
C GLN A 126 -0.26 16.77 -1.10
N LYS A 127 -0.03 15.91 -2.11
CA LYS A 127 -1.08 15.42 -3.01
C LYS A 127 -2.16 14.64 -2.28
N ILE A 128 -1.77 13.91 -1.23
CA ILE A 128 -2.69 13.21 -0.32
C ILE A 128 -3.56 14.18 0.48
N ARG A 129 -3.00 15.31 0.96
CA ARG A 129 -3.81 16.34 1.63
C ARG A 129 -4.76 17.06 0.66
N ALA A 130 -4.44 17.07 -0.63
CA ALA A 130 -5.24 17.73 -1.66
C ALA A 130 -6.50 16.94 -2.09
N THR A 131 -6.74 15.73 -1.57
CA THR A 131 -8.00 14.99 -1.82
C THR A 131 -9.14 15.39 -0.88
N HIS A 132 -9.15 16.62 -0.37
CA HIS A 132 -10.28 17.18 0.38
C HIS A 132 -11.55 17.31 -0.51
N ASP A 133 -11.41 17.28 -1.84
CA ASP A 133 -12.52 17.27 -2.79
C ASP A 133 -12.88 15.84 -3.24
N GLY A 134 -13.01 14.93 -2.27
CA GLY A 134 -13.59 13.61 -2.50
C GLY A 134 -15.12 13.69 -2.69
N PRO A 135 -15.75 12.75 -3.41
CA PRO A 135 -17.20 12.77 -3.73
C PRO A 135 -18.13 12.59 -2.52
N TYR A 136 -17.58 12.63 -1.30
CA TYR A 136 -18.31 12.52 -0.04
C TYR A 136 -18.38 13.86 0.71
N THR A 137 -18.09 14.99 0.05
CA THR A 137 -18.64 16.27 0.51
C THR A 137 -20.16 16.16 0.42
N LEU A 138 -20.75 15.75 1.54
CA LEU A 138 -22.15 15.98 1.86
C LEU A 138 -22.43 17.45 1.53
N HIS A 139 -23.05 17.69 0.38
CA HIS A 139 -23.92 18.84 0.28
C HIS A 139 -24.90 18.66 1.42
N ASN A 140 -24.80 19.55 2.42
CA ASN A 140 -25.82 19.71 3.41
C ASN A 140 -27.15 19.82 2.66
N VAL A 141 -27.94 18.77 2.75
CA VAL A 141 -29.39 18.86 2.60
C VAL A 141 -29.83 19.71 3.77
N THR A 142 -29.83 21.02 3.58
CA THR A 142 -30.47 21.96 4.50
C THR A 142 -31.94 22.02 4.13
N PHE A 143 -32.76 21.65 5.09
CA PHE A 143 -34.22 21.67 5.11
C PHE A 143 -34.82 23.01 4.66
N LEU A 144 -35.91 22.95 3.88
CA LEU A 144 -37.22 23.59 4.11
C LEU A 144 -38.23 23.13 3.05
#